data_AF-A0AAE1QF27-F1
#
_entry.id   AF-A0AAE1QF27-F1
#
_cell.length_a   1.000
_cell.length_b   1.000
_cell.length_c   1.000
_cell.angle_alpha   90.00
_cell.angle_beta   90.00
_cell.angle_gamma   90.00
#
_symmetry.space_group_name_H-M   'P 1'
#
loop_
_entity.id
_entity.type
_entity.pdbx_description
1 polymer ?
#
loop_
_entity_poly.entity_id
_entity_poly.type
_entity_poly.pdbx_seq_one_letter_code
_entity_poly.pdbx_strand_id
1 'polypeptide(L)'
;MPSVVTRQVEGDECGGPWGIYGECGTGLECRQDHCPPGEQDLECYHHYLTEPGQCVQKRRRPLILDVLTSAADTTITTSRKRVAAPPLADETTRRRLNLGDESTRRRLNLGDERTRRRFNLGDERTRRRLNLGDERTRRRLNLGDERTRRRLNLGDERIHYRLDLGDERTRRRLDLGDERTRRRLVLLRQLENLLE
;
A
#
# COMPACT_ATOMS: atom_id res chain seq x y z
N MET A 1 -21.24 -4.51 -26.76
CA MET A 1 -21.19 -5.81 -27.45
C MET A 1 -21.26 -6.88 -26.36
N PRO A 2 -22.39 -7.59 -26.19
CA PRO A 2 -22.41 -8.69 -25.23
C PRO A 2 -21.53 -9.81 -25.80
N SER A 3 -20.46 -10.15 -25.07
CA SER A 3 -19.60 -11.28 -25.40
C SER A 3 -20.47 -12.52 -25.47
N VAL A 4 -20.51 -13.16 -26.65
CA VAL A 4 -21.19 -14.45 -26.83
C VAL A 4 -20.44 -15.46 -25.98
N VAL A 5 -20.92 -15.70 -24.76
CA VAL A 5 -20.44 -16.80 -23.94
C VAL A 5 -20.91 -18.08 -24.63
N THR A 6 -20.00 -18.79 -25.26
CA THR A 6 -20.27 -20.12 -25.80
C THR A 6 -20.62 -21.04 -24.63
N ARG A 7 -21.85 -21.53 -24.60
CA ARG A 7 -22.28 -22.53 -23.61
C ARG A 7 -21.62 -23.86 -23.94
N GLN A 8 -20.91 -24.41 -22.97
CA GLN A 8 -20.13 -25.63 -23.12
C GLN A 8 -20.91 -26.88 -22.73
N VAL A 9 -20.53 -28.02 -23.30
CA VAL A 9 -21.13 -29.34 -23.02
C VAL A 9 -20.33 -30.08 -21.94
N GLU A 10 -20.82 -31.23 -21.50
CA GLU A 10 -20.14 -32.03 -20.48
C GLU A 10 -18.77 -32.51 -20.96
N GLY A 11 -17.73 -32.29 -20.16
CA GLY A 11 -16.33 -32.61 -20.47
C GLY A 11 -15.49 -31.46 -21.03
N ASP A 12 -16.11 -30.34 -21.43
CA ASP A 12 -15.41 -29.16 -21.93
C ASP A 12 -14.69 -28.38 -20.82
N GLU A 13 -13.64 -27.65 -21.20
CA GLU A 13 -12.85 -26.78 -20.30
C GLU A 13 -13.60 -25.50 -19.92
N CYS A 14 -13.76 -25.20 -18.64
CA CYS A 14 -14.51 -24.05 -18.18
C CYS A 14 -13.73 -23.15 -17.21
N GLY A 15 -14.16 -21.88 -17.08
CA GLY A 15 -13.60 -20.93 -16.12
C GLY A 15 -12.49 -20.02 -16.67
N GLY A 16 -11.47 -19.75 -15.87
CA GLY A 16 -10.38 -18.83 -16.20
C GLY A 16 -10.68 -17.35 -15.89
N PRO A 17 -9.67 -16.47 -15.94
CA PRO A 17 -9.85 -15.05 -15.69
C PRO A 17 -10.83 -14.48 -16.71
N TRP A 18 -11.93 -13.88 -16.22
CA TRP A 18 -13.02 -13.33 -17.04
C TRP A 18 -13.81 -14.37 -17.86
N GLY A 19 -13.73 -15.66 -17.53
CA GLY A 19 -14.50 -16.71 -18.21
C GLY A 19 -14.00 -17.04 -19.62
N ILE A 20 -12.70 -16.85 -19.88
CA ILE A 20 -12.07 -17.09 -21.19
C ILE A 20 -12.24 -18.52 -21.72
N TYR A 21 -12.38 -19.50 -20.83
CA TYR A 21 -12.61 -20.89 -21.24
C TYR A 21 -14.09 -21.17 -21.51
N GLY A 22 -15.01 -20.29 -21.09
CA GLY A 22 -16.44 -20.44 -21.32
C GLY A 22 -17.22 -20.80 -20.05
N GLU A 23 -18.56 -20.75 -20.18
CA GLU A 23 -19.48 -21.12 -19.11
C GLU A 23 -20.19 -22.43 -19.47
N CYS A 24 -20.31 -23.31 -18.48
CA CYS A 24 -21.02 -24.58 -18.66
C CYS A 24 -22.50 -24.37 -18.94
N GLY A 25 -23.05 -25.19 -19.84
CA GLY A 25 -24.46 -25.20 -20.18
C GLY A 25 -25.38 -25.52 -19.00
N THR A 26 -26.68 -25.34 -19.20
CA THR A 26 -27.72 -25.58 -18.18
C THR A 26 -27.68 -27.03 -17.68
N GLY A 27 -27.57 -27.21 -16.36
CA GLY A 27 -27.47 -28.53 -15.71
C GLY A 27 -26.04 -29.00 -15.42
N LEU A 28 -25.05 -28.26 -15.90
CA LEU A 28 -23.63 -28.51 -15.65
C LEU A 28 -23.06 -27.47 -14.68
N GLU A 29 -22.02 -27.85 -13.95
CA GLU A 29 -21.20 -26.97 -13.11
C GLU A 29 -19.73 -27.10 -13.51
N CYS A 30 -18.98 -26.02 -13.37
CA CYS A 30 -17.54 -26.05 -13.57
C CYS A 30 -16.86 -26.61 -12.32
N ARG A 31 -16.13 -27.71 -12.44
CA ARG A 31 -15.42 -28.36 -11.34
C ARG A 31 -13.93 -28.37 -11.61
N GLN A 32 -13.14 -27.85 -10.70
CA GLN A 32 -11.68 -28.08 -10.68
C GLN A 32 -11.39 -29.38 -9.92
N ASP A 33 -10.43 -30.17 -10.42
CA ASP A 33 -9.95 -31.40 -9.76
C ASP A 33 -9.41 -31.14 -8.34
N HIS A 34 -8.92 -29.92 -8.10
CA HIS A 34 -8.37 -29.48 -6.82
C HIS A 34 -9.40 -28.85 -5.87
N CYS A 35 -10.67 -28.73 -6.26
CA CYS A 35 -11.72 -28.12 -5.43
C CYS A 35 -12.79 -29.16 -5.02
N PRO A 36 -12.77 -29.67 -3.78
CA PRO A 36 -13.77 -30.63 -3.31
C PRO A 36 -15.17 -29.99 -3.22
N PRO A 37 -16.25 -30.75 -3.47
CA PRO A 37 -17.61 -30.22 -3.48
C PRO A 37 -18.04 -29.84 -2.06
N GLY A 38 -18.22 -28.54 -1.80
CA GLY A 38 -18.80 -28.01 -0.55
C GLY A 38 -17.96 -26.94 0.16
N GLU A 39 -16.72 -26.71 -0.27
CA GLU A 39 -15.83 -25.69 0.30
C GLU A 39 -15.53 -24.62 -0.76
N GLN A 40 -16.01 -23.40 -0.54
CA GLN A 40 -15.67 -22.23 -1.37
C GLN A 40 -14.50 -21.49 -0.71
N ASP A 41 -13.34 -22.11 -0.69
CA ASP A 41 -12.13 -21.48 -0.14
C ASP A 41 -11.46 -20.54 -1.15
N LEU A 42 -10.72 -19.56 -0.63
CA LEU A 42 -9.93 -18.61 -1.43
C LEU A 42 -8.93 -19.31 -2.37
N GLU A 43 -8.48 -20.52 -2.02
CA GLU A 43 -7.63 -21.36 -2.87
C GLU A 43 -8.36 -21.83 -4.13
N CYS A 44 -9.64 -22.22 -4.03
CA CYS A 44 -10.45 -22.56 -5.20
C CYS A 44 -10.67 -21.35 -6.12
N TYR A 45 -10.82 -20.14 -5.55
CA TYR A 45 -10.95 -18.91 -6.36
C TYR A 45 -9.65 -18.58 -7.12
N HIS A 46 -8.49 -18.80 -6.50
CA HIS A 46 -7.21 -18.61 -7.17
C HIS A 46 -7.01 -19.62 -8.32
N HIS A 47 -7.36 -20.90 -8.10
CA HIS A 47 -7.30 -21.92 -9.15
C HIS A 47 -8.27 -21.64 -10.30
N TYR A 48 -9.47 -21.12 -10.02
CA TYR A 48 -10.42 -20.69 -11.05
C TYR A 48 -9.86 -19.61 -12.00
N LEU A 49 -8.92 -18.79 -11.50
CA LEU A 49 -8.25 -17.74 -12.27
C LEU A 49 -6.95 -18.19 -12.94
N THR A 50 -6.40 -19.35 -12.59
CA THR A 50 -5.09 -19.81 -13.09
C THR A 50 -5.14 -21.09 -13.91
N GLU A 51 -6.14 -21.96 -13.70
CA GLU A 51 -6.22 -23.28 -14.34
C GLU A 51 -7.64 -23.57 -14.87
N PRO A 52 -7.79 -24.19 -16.06
CA PRO A 52 -9.09 -24.57 -16.60
C PRO A 52 -9.72 -25.70 -15.76
N GLY A 53 -11.02 -25.58 -15.46
CA GLY A 53 -11.83 -26.66 -14.86
C GLY A 53 -12.57 -27.46 -15.94
N GLN A 54 -13.40 -28.42 -15.55
CA GLN A 54 -14.25 -29.19 -16.48
C GLN A 54 -15.74 -29.06 -16.17
N CYS A 55 -16.55 -28.97 -17.22
CA CYS A 55 -18.01 -28.99 -17.11
C CYS A 55 -18.50 -30.40 -16.78
N VAL A 56 -19.14 -30.54 -15.62
CA VAL A 56 -19.64 -31.83 -15.12
C VAL A 56 -21.09 -31.70 -14.69
N GLN A 57 -21.84 -32.79 -14.71
CA GLN A 57 -23.22 -32.77 -14.22
C GLN A 57 -23.29 -32.30 -12.76
N LYS A 58 -24.20 -31.35 -12.50
CA LYS A 58 -24.60 -31.00 -11.14
C LYS A 58 -25.13 -32.26 -10.49
N ARG A 59 -24.42 -32.78 -9.49
CA ARG A 59 -24.90 -33.95 -8.74
C ARG A 59 -26.22 -33.57 -8.10
N ARG A 60 -27.33 -34.05 -8.66
CA ARG A 60 -28.63 -33.97 -7.97
C ARG A 60 -28.46 -34.72 -6.67
N ARG A 61 -28.69 -34.03 -5.54
CA ARG A 61 -28.90 -34.71 -4.26
C ARG A 61 -30.01 -35.73 -4.51
N PRO A 62 -29.83 -37.03 -4.23
CA PRO A 62 -30.93 -37.96 -4.40
C PRO A 62 -32.05 -37.49 -3.47
N LEU A 63 -33.18 -37.09 -4.06
CA LEU A 63 -34.40 -36.97 -3.29
C LEU A 63 -34.77 -38.38 -2.86
N ILE A 64 -35.16 -38.54 -1.61
CA ILE A 64 -35.41 -39.83 -0.91
C ILE A 64 -36.36 -40.77 -1.69
N LEU A 65 -37.07 -40.26 -2.71
CA LEU A 65 -38.07 -40.99 -3.48
C LEU A 65 -37.51 -41.91 -4.59
N ASP A 66 -36.30 -41.66 -5.11
CA ASP A 66 -35.76 -42.42 -6.26
C ASP A 66 -35.11 -43.78 -5.86
N VAL A 67 -35.01 -44.07 -4.56
CA VAL A 67 -34.41 -45.32 -4.04
C VAL A 67 -35.43 -46.46 -3.92
N LEU A 68 -36.73 -46.16 -3.89
CA LEU A 68 -37.76 -47.17 -3.58
C LEU A 68 -38.28 -47.95 -4.80
N THR A 69 -37.94 -47.57 -6.04
CA THR A 69 -38.51 -48.18 -7.25
C THR A 69 -37.62 -49.19 -7.97
N SER A 70 -36.39 -49.48 -7.50
CA SER A 70 -35.48 -50.40 -8.21
C SER A 70 -35.04 -51.66 -7.45
N ALA A 71 -35.62 -51.96 -6.27
CA ALA A 71 -35.19 -53.09 -5.44
C ALA A 71 -36.31 -54.10 -5.13
N ALA A 72 -37.41 -54.07 -5.88
CA ALA A 72 -38.25 -55.26 -6.06
C ALA A 72 -37.75 -55.97 -7.33
N ASP A 73 -36.63 -56.70 -7.23
CA ASP A 73 -36.47 -57.95 -7.94
C ASP A 73 -35.18 -58.69 -7.54
N THR A 74 -35.40 -59.96 -7.20
CA THR A 74 -34.45 -61.08 -7.21
C THR A 74 -33.43 -61.20 -6.05
N THR A 75 -33.88 -61.96 -5.06
CA THR A 75 -33.10 -62.84 -4.18
C THR A 75 -32.09 -63.71 -4.94
N ILE A 76 -30.81 -63.73 -4.54
CA ILE A 76 -29.98 -64.96 -4.46
C ILE A 76 -29.08 -64.83 -3.22
N THR A 77 -29.24 -65.81 -2.34
CA THR A 77 -28.52 -66.05 -1.10
C THR A 77 -27.05 -66.41 -1.33
N THR A 78 -26.12 -65.79 -0.60
CA THR A 78 -24.87 -66.46 -0.21
C THR A 78 -24.32 -65.90 1.09
N SER A 79 -24.31 -66.75 2.10
CA SER A 79 -23.79 -66.53 3.43
C SER A 79 -22.32 -66.08 3.42
N ARG A 80 -22.05 -64.85 3.87
CA ARG A 80 -20.72 -64.44 4.32
C ARG A 80 -20.86 -63.71 5.65
N LYS A 81 -20.45 -64.38 6.73
CA LYS A 81 -20.19 -63.77 8.05
C LYS A 81 -19.44 -62.46 7.84
N ARG A 82 -20.08 -61.32 8.05
CA ARG A 82 -19.37 -60.06 8.29
C ARG A 82 -18.81 -60.16 9.71
N VAL A 83 -17.55 -60.55 9.81
CA VAL A 83 -16.77 -60.33 11.01
C VAL A 83 -16.75 -58.82 11.24
N ALA A 84 -17.31 -58.36 12.36
CA ALA A 84 -17.20 -56.98 12.79
C ALA A 84 -15.71 -56.64 12.92
N ALA A 85 -15.27 -55.61 12.18
CA ALA A 85 -13.92 -55.06 12.35
C ALA A 85 -13.75 -54.56 13.80
N PRO A 86 -12.60 -54.79 14.45
CA PRO A 86 -12.44 -54.49 15.86
C PRO A 86 -12.41 -52.97 16.12
N PRO A 87 -12.89 -52.50 17.29
CA PRO A 87 -13.00 -51.08 17.66
C PRO A 87 -11.69 -50.29 17.63
N LEU A 88 -10.54 -50.97 17.55
CA LEU A 88 -9.20 -50.38 17.43
C LEU A 88 -8.96 -49.66 16.10
N ALA A 89 -9.65 -50.05 15.02
CA ALA A 89 -9.52 -49.38 13.72
C ALA A 89 -10.17 -47.98 13.72
N ASP A 90 -11.28 -47.80 14.43
CA ASP A 90 -11.97 -46.51 14.54
C ASP A 90 -11.19 -45.53 15.43
N GLU A 91 -10.68 -46.01 16.58
CA GLU A 91 -9.87 -45.25 17.53
C GLU A 91 -8.57 -44.72 16.89
N THR A 92 -7.87 -45.57 16.11
CA THR A 92 -6.63 -45.17 15.42
C THR A 92 -6.88 -44.17 14.29
N THR A 93 -8.02 -44.28 13.60
CA THR A 93 -8.42 -43.35 12.55
C THR A 93 -8.77 -41.98 13.14
N ARG A 94 -9.54 -41.95 14.24
CA ARG A 94 -9.84 -40.72 15.00
C ARG A 94 -8.58 -40.01 15.52
N ARG A 95 -7.62 -40.77 16.08
CA ARG A 95 -6.36 -40.18 16.55
C ARG A 95 -5.55 -39.56 15.42
N ARG A 96 -5.51 -40.19 14.25
CA ARG A 96 -4.83 -39.65 13.06
C ARG A 96 -5.47 -38.36 12.55
N LEU A 97 -6.80 -38.30 12.50
CA LEU A 97 -7.54 -37.09 12.12
C LEU A 97 -7.26 -35.94 13.11
N ASN A 98 -7.36 -36.20 14.42
CA ASN A 98 -7.07 -35.19 15.45
C ASN A 98 -5.65 -34.63 15.36
N LEU A 99 -4.65 -35.48 15.11
CA LEU A 99 -3.25 -35.05 14.92
C LEU A 99 -3.08 -34.24 13.62
N GLY A 100 -3.81 -34.62 12.57
CA GLY A 100 -3.89 -33.86 11.32
C GLY A 100 -4.43 -32.46 11.57
N ASP A 101 -5.58 -32.35 12.22
CA ASP A 101 -6.24 -31.08 12.53
C ASP A 101 -5.37 -30.18 13.42
N GLU A 102 -4.71 -30.76 14.43
CA GLU A 102 -3.82 -30.02 15.31
C GLU A 102 -2.57 -29.51 14.56
N SER A 103 -2.04 -30.30 13.63
CA SER A 103 -0.95 -29.90 12.73
C SER A 103 -1.37 -28.75 11.82
N THR A 104 -2.57 -28.83 11.23
CA THR A 104 -3.13 -27.78 10.37
C THR A 104 -3.34 -26.48 11.14
N ARG A 105 -3.94 -26.53 12.34
CA ARG A 105 -4.06 -25.35 13.23
C ARG A 105 -2.71 -24.73 13.56
N ARG A 106 -1.70 -25.55 13.88
CA ARG A 106 -0.35 -25.05 14.17
C ARG A 106 0.27 -24.33 12.97
N ARG A 107 0.12 -24.87 11.76
CA ARG A 107 0.63 -24.25 10.52
C ARG A 107 -0.07 -22.92 10.22
N LEU A 108 -1.39 -22.86 10.38
CA LEU A 108 -2.15 -21.63 10.18
C LEU A 108 -1.73 -20.54 11.18
N ASN A 109 -1.62 -20.86 12.46
CA ASN A 109 -1.18 -19.91 13.49
C ASN A 109 0.22 -19.34 13.20
N LEU A 110 1.17 -20.19 12.77
CA LEU A 110 2.50 -19.74 12.38
C LEU A 110 2.47 -18.85 11.12
N GLY A 111 1.60 -19.15 10.17
CA GLY A 111 1.36 -18.32 8.98
C GLY A 111 0.82 -16.94 9.34
N ASP A 112 -0.16 -16.88 10.23
CA ASP A 112 -0.75 -15.64 10.73
C ASP A 112 0.28 -14.80 11.49
N GLU A 113 1.07 -15.43 12.36
CA GLU A 113 2.11 -14.74 13.12
C GLU A 113 3.18 -14.17 12.20
N ARG A 114 3.59 -14.92 11.18
CA ARG A 114 4.56 -14.46 10.17
C ARG A 114 4.01 -13.27 9.37
N THR A 115 2.72 -13.30 9.03
CA THR A 115 2.05 -12.23 8.30
C THR A 115 1.96 -10.96 9.14
N ARG A 116 1.55 -11.07 10.41
CA ARG A 116 1.54 -9.96 11.37
C ARG A 116 2.92 -9.33 11.55
N ARG A 117 3.96 -10.16 11.71
CA ARG A 117 5.35 -9.67 11.84
C ARG A 117 5.80 -8.90 10.59
N ARG A 118 5.49 -9.40 9.39
CA ARG A 118 5.82 -8.70 8.14
C ARG A 118 5.11 -7.36 8.03
N PHE A 119 3.82 -7.31 8.37
CA PHE A 119 3.05 -6.07 8.36
C PHE A 119 3.65 -5.03 9.32
N ASN A 120 3.91 -5.41 10.56
CA ASN A 120 4.49 -4.53 11.58
C ASN A 120 5.86 -3.96 11.15
N LEU A 121 6.72 -4.78 10.56
CA LEU A 121 8.02 -4.34 10.01
C LEU A 121 7.84 -3.34 8.85
N GLY A 122 6.85 -3.57 7.98
CA GLY A 122 6.51 -2.66 6.89
C GLY A 122 6.04 -1.30 7.39
N ASP A 123 5.16 -1.30 8.38
CA ASP A 123 4.66 -0.09 9.05
C ASP A 123 5.80 0.69 9.72
N GLU A 124 6.66 0.00 10.46
CA GLU A 124 7.78 0.63 11.16
C GLU A 124 8.78 1.25 10.17
N ARG A 125 9.07 0.56 9.06
CA ARG A 125 9.91 1.09 7.99
C ARG A 125 9.29 2.32 7.35
N THR A 126 7.97 2.33 7.16
CA THR A 126 7.24 3.47 6.58
C THR A 126 7.29 4.67 7.51
N ARG A 127 7.00 4.50 8.80
CA ARG A 127 7.11 5.56 9.82
C ARG A 127 8.52 6.16 9.87
N ARG A 128 9.56 5.32 9.86
CA ARG A 128 10.97 5.79 9.84
C ARG A 128 11.27 6.64 8.61
N ARG A 129 10.81 6.23 7.41
CA ARG A 129 11.03 7.01 6.18
C ARG A 129 10.33 8.36 6.22
N LEU A 130 9.09 8.42 6.72
CA LEU A 130 8.35 9.66 6.88
C LEU A 130 9.07 10.62 7.83
N ASN A 131 9.45 10.13 9.01
CA ASN A 131 10.16 10.94 10.01
C ASN A 131 11.47 11.53 9.46
N LEU A 132 12.26 10.74 8.72
CA LEU A 132 13.50 11.22 8.09
C LEU A 132 13.21 12.27 7.00
N GLY A 133 12.14 12.10 6.22
CA GLY A 133 11.68 13.06 5.23
C GLY A 133 11.29 14.40 5.86
N ASP A 134 10.53 14.36 6.95
CA ASP A 134 10.11 15.54 7.70
C ASP A 134 11.30 16.28 8.31
N GLU A 135 12.24 15.54 8.92
CA GLU A 135 13.44 16.15 9.50
C GLU A 135 14.31 16.83 8.43
N ARG A 136 14.49 16.19 7.27
CA ARG A 136 15.21 16.78 6.14
C ARG A 136 14.54 18.06 5.64
N THR A 137 13.21 18.06 5.59
CA THR A 137 12.42 19.22 5.16
C THR A 137 12.57 20.39 6.14
N ARG A 138 12.45 20.13 7.45
CA ARG A 138 12.67 21.14 8.51
C ARG A 138 14.07 21.73 8.44
N ARG A 139 15.11 20.91 8.28
CA ARG A 139 16.50 21.39 8.15
C ARG A 139 16.67 22.31 6.94
N ARG A 140 16.08 21.97 5.79
CA ARG A 140 16.12 22.81 4.58
C ARG A 140 15.45 24.17 4.79
N LEU A 141 14.28 24.19 5.42
CA LEU A 141 13.56 25.44 5.72
C LEU A 141 14.39 26.33 6.64
N ASN A 142 14.91 25.78 7.75
CA ASN A 142 15.74 26.54 8.70
C ASN A 142 16.97 27.17 8.03
N LEU A 143 17.68 26.43 7.16
CA LEU A 143 18.82 26.96 6.42
C LEU A 143 18.41 28.07 5.43
N GLY A 144 17.25 27.92 4.79
CA GLY A 144 16.68 28.95 3.91
C GLY A 144 16.36 30.24 4.66
N ASP A 145 15.76 30.13 5.84
CA ASP A 145 15.43 31.26 6.70
C ASP A 145 16.68 31.96 7.21
N GLU A 146 17.68 31.20 7.67
CA GLU A 146 18.96 31.77 8.12
C GLU A 146 19.68 32.52 6.99
N ARG A 147 19.71 31.94 5.79
CA ARG A 147 20.31 32.61 4.61
C ARG A 147 19.58 33.90 4.27
N THR A 148 18.25 33.91 4.38
CA THR A 148 17.43 35.10 4.12
C THR A 148 17.73 36.20 5.14
N ARG A 149 17.74 35.87 6.44
CA ARG A 149 18.10 36.81 7.50
C ARG A 149 19.50 37.42 7.30
N ARG A 150 20.50 36.60 6.98
CA ARG A 150 21.87 37.09 6.70
C ARG A 150 21.90 38.07 5.53
N ARG A 151 21.14 37.81 4.45
CA ARG A 151 21.08 38.73 3.30
C ARG A 151 20.43 40.06 3.64
N LEU A 152 19.37 40.05 4.44
CA LEU A 152 18.71 41.27 4.90
C LEU A 152 19.66 42.11 5.76
N ASN A 153 20.29 41.51 6.77
CA ASN A 153 21.24 42.21 7.64
C ASN A 153 22.39 42.85 6.86
N LEU A 154 23.01 42.13 5.91
CA LEU A 154 24.06 42.69 5.05
C LEU A 154 23.55 43.82 4.15
N GLY A 155 22.29 43.74 3.71
CA GLY A 155 21.63 44.80 2.96
C GLY A 155 21.48 46.07 3.79
N ASP A 156 21.00 45.91 5.03
CA ASP A 156 20.79 47.00 5.97
C ASP A 156 22.12 47.66 6.37
N GLU A 157 23.14 46.87 6.70
CA GLU A 157 24.50 47.37 6.97
C GLU A 157 25.05 48.20 5.81
N ARG A 158 24.84 47.74 4.57
CA ARG A 158 25.28 48.48 3.37
C ARG A 158 24.53 49.78 3.18
N ILE A 159 23.24 49.82 3.53
CA ILE A 159 22.43 51.06 3.48
C ILE A 159 22.95 52.04 4.52
N HIS A 160 23.13 51.61 5.77
CA HIS A 160 23.67 52.43 6.84
C HIS A 160 25.04 53.01 6.48
N TYR A 161 25.96 52.18 6.01
CA TYR A 161 27.28 52.65 5.58
C TYR A 161 27.22 53.74 4.49
N ARG A 162 26.29 53.61 3.54
CA ARG A 162 26.11 54.61 2.47
C ARG A 162 25.54 55.92 3.00
N LEU A 163 24.60 55.85 3.94
CA LEU A 163 24.04 57.02 4.59
C LEU A 163 25.13 57.75 5.38
N ASP A 164 25.90 57.03 6.20
CA ASP A 164 27.00 57.60 6.99
C ASP A 164 28.03 58.32 6.10
N LEU A 165 28.42 57.69 4.98
CA LEU A 165 29.33 58.30 4.01
C LEU A 165 28.74 59.55 3.34
N GLY A 166 27.43 59.54 3.08
CA GLY A 166 26.69 60.69 2.53
C GLY A 166 26.64 61.86 3.51
N ASP A 167 26.38 61.57 4.77
CA ASP A 167 26.35 62.55 5.86
C ASP A 167 27.74 63.16 6.07
N GLU A 168 28.79 62.33 6.10
CA GLU A 168 30.16 62.82 6.25
C GLU A 168 30.56 63.75 5.09
N ARG A 169 30.21 63.37 3.84
CA ARG A 169 30.43 64.24 2.67
C ARG A 169 29.68 65.55 2.78
N THR A 170 28.46 65.52 3.29
CA THR A 170 27.63 66.72 3.45
C THR A 170 28.24 67.66 4.50
N ARG A 171 28.64 67.13 5.66
CA ARG A 171 29.34 67.90 6.70
C ARG A 171 30.61 68.56 6.16
N ARG A 172 31.47 67.79 5.48
CA ARG A 172 32.69 68.33 4.87
C ARG A 172 32.42 69.47 3.88
N ARG A 173 31.34 69.38 3.09
CA ARG A 173 30.97 70.45 2.14
C ARG A 173 30.51 71.71 2.87
N LEU A 174 29.75 71.56 3.96
CA LEU A 174 29.33 72.68 4.80
C LEU A 174 30.53 73.34 5.46
N ASP A 175 31.42 72.57 6.08
CA ASP A 175 32.62 73.08 6.74
C ASP A 175 33.51 73.90 5.78
N LEU A 176 33.72 73.39 4.56
CA LEU A 176 34.47 74.10 3.52
C LEU A 176 33.75 75.37 3.05
N GLY A 177 32.42 75.36 3.00
CA GLY A 177 31.60 76.53 2.67
C GLY A 177 31.70 77.61 3.73
N ASP A 178 31.62 77.22 5.00
CA ASP A 178 31.76 78.11 6.15
C ASP A 178 33.16 78.72 6.22
N GLU A 179 34.21 77.92 5.97
CA GLU A 179 35.58 78.41 5.94
C GLU A 179 35.80 79.44 4.82
N ARG A 180 35.27 79.18 3.61
CA ARG A 180 35.31 80.14 2.50
C ARG A 180 34.58 81.43 2.85
N THR A 181 33.42 81.33 3.47
CA THR A 181 32.62 82.48 3.88
C THR A 181 33.37 83.32 4.92
N ARG A 182 33.96 82.69 5.94
CA ARG A 182 34.79 83.36 6.95
C ARG A 182 35.99 84.06 6.31
N ARG A 183 36.72 83.39 5.42
CA ARG A 183 37.87 84.00 4.70
C ARG A 183 37.44 85.22 3.90
N ARG A 184 36.30 85.15 3.19
CA ARG A 184 35.76 86.29 2.44
C ARG A 184 35.42 87.46 3.36
N LEU A 185 34.77 87.21 4.49
CA LEU A 185 34.43 88.26 5.47
C LEU A 185 35.68 88.92 6.05
N VAL A 186 36.72 88.15 6.37
CA VAL A 186 38.01 88.70 6.84
C VAL A 186 38.63 89.61 5.78
N LEU A 187 38.67 89.17 4.53
CA LEU A 187 39.22 89.97 3.42
C LEU A 187 38.41 91.25 3.19
N LEU A 188 37.08 91.18 3.22
CA LEU A 188 36.21 92.36 3.09
C LEU A 188 36.50 93.38 4.18
N ARG A 189 36.61 92.94 5.44
CA ARG A 189 36.93 93.81 6.57
C ARG A 189 38.33 94.43 6.45
N GLN A 190 39.30 93.68 5.93
CA GLN A 190 40.64 94.22 5.65
C GLN A 190 40.60 95.30 4.56
N LEU A 191 39.78 95.13 3.53
CA LEU A 191 39.61 96.13 2.47
C LEU A 191 38.90 97.39 3.00
N GLU A 192 37.87 97.25 3.84
CA GLU A 192 37.19 98.39 4.49
C GLU A 192 38.18 99.21 5.32
N ASN A 193 38.99 98.56 6.16
CA ASN A 193 40.01 99.24 6.98
C ASN A 193 41.13 99.93 6.16
N LEU A 194 41.33 99.57 4.88
CA LEU A 194 42.32 100.21 3.99
C LEU A 194 41.75 101.41 3.23
N LEU A 195 40.42 101.53 3.18
CA LEU A 195 39.69 102.59 2.48
C LEU A 195 39.25 103.73 3.42
N GLU A 196 39.27 103.50 4.74
CA GLU A 196 39.15 104.53 5.80
C GLU A 196 40.51 105.15 6.14
#